data_AF-A0A914P9T0-F1
#
_entry.id   AF-A0A914P9T0-F1
#
_cell.length_a   1.000
_cell.length_b   1.000
_cell.length_c   1.000
_cell.angle_alpha   90.00
_cell.angle_beta   90.00
_cell.angle_gamma   90.00
#
_symmetry.space_group_name_H-M   'P 1'
#
loop_
_entity.id
_entity.type
_entity.pdbx_description
1 polymer ?
#
loop_
_entity_poly.entity_id
_entity_poly.type
_entity_poly.pdbx_seq_one_letter_code
_entity_poly.pdbx_strand_id
1 'polypeptide(L)'
;MIGGTLYNISSLKAKVESLLIAQISAANVCRLTNSSILSNSLKLKKGCIEFIMAALASKTPICEIEILDKDILVQILQNSFHKIVETQ
;
A
#
# COMPACT_ATOMS: atom_id res chain seq x y z
N MET A 1 -21.56 24.75 16.38
CA MET A 1 -21.21 24.19 15.05
C MET A 1 -19.79 23.61 15.13
N ILE A 2 -19.63 22.30 15.26
CA ILE A 2 -18.29 21.64 15.32
C ILE A 2 -18.08 20.72 14.09
N GLY A 3 -19.06 20.67 13.16
CA GLY A 3 -19.01 19.78 11.99
C GLY A 3 -18.06 20.21 10.87
N GLY A 4 -17.77 21.52 10.71
CA GLY A 4 -16.98 22.01 9.58
C GLY A 4 -15.50 21.59 9.60
N THR A 5 -14.89 21.55 10.79
CA THR A 5 -13.44 21.27 10.94
C THR A 5 -13.11 19.79 10.71
N LEU A 6 -13.99 18.88 11.15
CA LEU A 6 -13.83 17.42 10.94
C LEU A 6 -14.06 17.03 9.47
N TYR A 7 -15.00 17.67 8.78
CA TYR A 7 -15.24 17.46 7.35
C TYR A 7 -14.03 17.88 6.50
N ASN A 8 -13.38 18.99 6.87
CA ASN A 8 -12.22 19.50 6.14
C ASN A 8 -10.99 18.58 6.28
N ILE A 9 -10.75 18.02 7.48
CA ILE A 9 -9.65 17.08 7.73
C ILE A 9 -9.87 15.76 6.99
N SER A 10 -11.10 15.25 6.96
CA SER A 10 -11.44 13.99 6.28
C SER A 10 -11.30 14.10 4.76
N SER A 11 -11.75 15.22 4.19
CA SER A 11 -11.57 15.50 2.75
C SER A 11 -10.10 15.66 2.37
N LEU A 12 -9.33 16.38 3.21
CA LEU A 12 -7.89 16.53 3.01
C LEU A 12 -7.16 15.17 3.08
N LYS A 13 -7.51 14.32 4.06
CA LYS A 13 -6.97 12.96 4.17
C LYS A 13 -7.22 12.16 2.89
N ALA A 14 -8.45 12.15 2.40
CA ALA A 14 -8.80 11.44 1.17
C ALA A 14 -8.00 11.96 -0.04
N LYS A 15 -7.82 13.28 -0.16
CA LYS A 15 -7.04 13.88 -1.25
C LYS A 15 -5.55 13.51 -1.18
N VAL A 16 -4.98 13.52 0.02
CA VAL A 16 -3.58 13.10 0.23
C VAL A 16 -3.42 11.61 -0.07
N GLU A 17 -4.34 10.76 0.38
CA GLU A 17 -4.31 9.32 0.05
C GLU A 17 -4.34 9.08 -1.47
N SER A 18 -5.22 9.78 -2.20
CA SER A 18 -5.27 9.66 -3.66
C SER A 18 -3.97 10.10 -4.33
N LEU A 19 -3.35 11.19 -3.86
CA LEU A 19 -2.05 11.64 -4.39
C LEU A 19 -0.94 10.65 -4.08
N LEU A 20 -0.91 10.08 -2.88
CA LEU A 20 0.07 9.06 -2.49
C LEU A 20 -0.08 7.81 -3.36
N ILE A 21 -1.31 7.35 -3.61
CA ILE A 21 -1.59 6.20 -4.49
C ILE A 21 -1.09 6.46 -5.92
N ALA A 22 -1.35 7.65 -6.46
CA ALA A 22 -0.91 8.01 -7.81
C ALA A 22 0.61 8.13 -7.96
N GLN A 23 1.35 8.23 -6.84
CA GLN A 23 2.80 8.41 -6.80
C GLN A 23 3.53 7.19 -6.21
N ILE A 24 2.85 6.05 -6.05
CA ILE A 24 3.49 4.81 -5.61
C ILE A 24 4.57 4.42 -6.63
N SER A 25 5.74 4.09 -6.11
CA SER A 25 6.89 3.66 -6.90
C SER A 25 7.74 2.66 -6.12
N ALA A 26 8.66 1.99 -6.82
CA ALA A 26 9.60 1.06 -6.21
C ALA A 26 10.50 1.71 -5.13
N ALA A 27 10.70 3.04 -5.19
CA ALA A 27 11.51 3.78 -4.23
C ALA A 27 10.78 4.14 -2.93
N ASN A 28 9.45 4.15 -2.93
CA ASN A 28 8.66 4.64 -1.78
C ASN A 28 7.61 3.65 -1.25
N VAL A 29 7.31 2.58 -2.00
CA VAL A 29 6.20 1.67 -1.67
C VAL A 29 6.34 1.04 -0.28
N CYS A 30 7.55 0.70 0.16
CA CYS A 30 7.78 0.12 1.48
C CYS A 30 7.40 1.08 2.61
N ARG A 31 7.87 2.33 2.52
CA ARG A 31 7.56 3.38 3.49
C ARG A 31 6.08 3.76 3.48
N LEU A 32 5.46 3.80 2.30
CA LEU A 32 4.02 4.06 2.15
C LEU A 32 3.18 2.92 2.73
N THR A 33 3.63 1.68 2.57
CA THR A 33 2.97 0.50 3.14
C THR A 33 2.95 0.56 4.66
N ASN A 34 4.09 0.82 5.30
CA ASN A 34 4.15 0.99 6.76
C ASN A 34 3.32 2.19 7.24
N SER A 35 3.37 3.31 6.51
CA SER A 35 2.58 4.50 6.82
C SER A 35 1.07 4.26 6.68
N SER A 36 0.65 3.41 5.74
CA SER A 36 -0.76 3.05 5.54
C SER A 36 -1.35 2.30 6.75
N ILE A 37 -0.53 1.52 7.45
CA ILE A 37 -0.93 0.84 8.69
C ILE A 37 -1.11 1.86 9.81
N LEU A 38 -0.12 2.72 10.02
CA LEU A 38 -0.18 3.75 11.06
C LEU A 38 -1.35 4.73 10.88
N SER A 39 -1.74 4.99 9.63
CA SER A 39 -2.83 5.91 9.29
C SER A 39 -4.20 5.23 9.12
N ASN A 40 -4.28 3.91 9.34
CA ASN A 40 -5.47 3.07 9.10
C ASN A 40 -6.08 3.27 7.69
N SER A 41 -5.23 3.49 6.69
CA SER A 41 -5.65 3.74 5.31
C SER A 41 -5.70 2.44 4.52
N LEU A 42 -6.87 1.79 4.51
CA LEU A 42 -7.07 0.54 3.75
C LEU A 42 -6.86 0.73 2.24
N LYS A 43 -7.22 1.90 1.70
CA LYS A 43 -7.05 2.24 0.28
C LYS A 43 -5.58 2.33 -0.10
N LEU A 44 -4.79 3.06 0.68
CA LEU A 44 -3.35 3.18 0.44
C LEU A 44 -2.64 1.84 0.63
N LYS A 45 -3.00 1.07 1.67
CA LYS A 45 -2.47 -0.28 1.90
C LYS A 45 -2.71 -1.17 0.69
N LYS A 46 -3.95 -1.21 0.19
CA LYS A 46 -4.31 -2.00 -0.99
C LYS A 46 -3.49 -1.60 -2.22
N GLY A 47 -3.40 -0.30 -2.52
CA GLY A 47 -2.62 0.19 -3.67
C GLY A 47 -1.13 -0.16 -3.57
N CYS A 48 -0.55 -0.10 -2.37
CA CYS A 48 0.85 -0.49 -2.17
C CYS A 48 1.07 -1.99 -2.36
N ILE A 49 0.18 -2.84 -1.81
CA ILE A 49 0.26 -4.30 -1.99
C ILE A 49 0.14 -4.65 -3.48
N GLU A 50 -0.82 -4.07 -4.20
CA GLU A 50 -1.00 -4.29 -5.64
C GLU A 50 0.27 -3.92 -6.43
N PHE A 51 0.91 -2.81 -6.09
CA PHE A 51 2.18 -2.42 -6.70
C PHE A 51 3.30 -3.42 -6.41
N ILE A 52 3.47 -3.85 -5.14
CA ILE A 52 4.51 -4.82 -4.77
C ILE A 52 4.31 -6.13 -5.53
N MET A 53 3.07 -6.60 -5.61
CA MET A 53 2.72 -7.82 -6.37
C MET A 53 3.06 -7.67 -7.86
N ALA A 54 2.73 -6.53 -8.47
CA ALA A 54 3.06 -6.27 -9.87
C ALA A 54 4.58 -6.21 -10.10
N ALA A 55 5.31 -5.54 -9.21
CA ALA A 55 6.76 -5.46 -9.24
C ALA A 55 7.42 -6.85 -9.08
N LEU A 56 6.87 -7.71 -8.21
CA LEU A 56 7.32 -9.10 -8.05
C LEU A 56 7.14 -9.89 -9.35
N ALA A 57 5.98 -9.75 -9.99
CA ALA A 57 5.68 -10.42 -11.26
C ALA A 57 6.58 -9.94 -12.41
N SER A 58 6.88 -8.63 -12.47
CA SER A 58 7.76 -8.04 -13.49
C SER A 58 9.25 -8.09 -13.15
N LYS A 59 9.62 -8.68 -12.00
CA LYS A 59 10.99 -8.70 -11.46
C LYS A 59 11.61 -7.30 -11.30
N THR A 60 10.78 -6.30 -11.01
CA THR A 60 11.22 -4.94 -10.73
C THR A 60 11.82 -4.90 -9.32
N PRO A 61 13.05 -4.41 -9.14
CA PRO A 61 13.64 -4.29 -7.82
C PRO A 61 12.87 -3.26 -7.00
N ILE A 62 12.56 -3.60 -5.75
CA ILE A 62 11.94 -2.70 -4.78
C ILE A 62 13.02 -2.25 -3.80
N CYS A 63 13.10 -0.94 -3.55
CA CYS A 63 14.03 -0.40 -2.57
C CYS A 63 13.51 -0.63 -1.16
N GLU A 64 14.42 -0.84 -0.21
CA GLU A 64 14.08 -0.91 1.22
C GLU A 64 13.05 -2.04 1.54
N ILE A 65 13.09 -3.17 0.84
CA ILE A 65 12.13 -4.26 1.11
C ILE A 65 12.31 -4.84 2.52
N GLU A 66 13.51 -4.70 3.09
CA GLU A 66 13.86 -5.11 4.44
C GLU A 66 13.16 -4.30 5.54
N ILE A 67 12.64 -3.11 5.23
CA ILE A 67 11.90 -2.29 6.21
C ILE A 67 10.42 -2.66 6.28
N LEU A 68 9.92 -3.51 5.38
CA LEU A 68 8.53 -3.95 5.43
C LEU A 68 8.28 -4.77 6.69
N ASP A 69 7.12 -4.56 7.30
CA ASP A 69 6.66 -5.44 8.37
C ASP A 69 6.55 -6.88 7.87
N LYS A 70 7.03 -7.84 8.69
CA LYS A 70 7.07 -9.26 8.35
C LYS A 70 5.67 -9.81 8.05
N ASP A 71 4.64 -9.36 8.76
CA ASP A 71 3.28 -9.83 8.54
C ASP A 71 2.75 -9.39 7.17
N ILE A 72 3.21 -8.24 6.66
CA ILE A 72 2.86 -7.78 5.32
C ILE A 72 3.59 -8.60 4.26
N LEU A 73 4.88 -8.92 4.49
CA LEU A 73 5.61 -9.82 3.59
C LEU A 73 4.94 -11.18 3.50
N VAL A 74 4.50 -11.73 4.63
CA VAL A 74 3.72 -12.98 4.67
C VAL A 74 2.42 -12.84 3.89
N GLN A 75 1.66 -11.75 4.07
CA GLN A 75 0.44 -11.48 3.31
C GLN A 75 0.69 -11.40 1.79
N ILE A 76 1.77 -10.74 1.37
CA ILE A 76 2.14 -10.60 -0.05
C ILE A 76 2.48 -11.98 -0.63
N LEU A 77 3.29 -12.77 0.08
CA LEU A 77 3.65 -14.11 -0.34
C LEU A 77 2.42 -15.02 -0.43
N GLN A 78 1.55 -15.03 0.58
CA GLN A 78 0.31 -15.83 0.56
C GLN A 78 -0.59 -15.48 -0.63
N ASN A 79 -0.77 -14.18 -0.91
CA ASN A 79 -1.53 -13.72 -2.07
C ASN A 79 -0.88 -14.12 -3.40
N SER A 80 0.45 -14.19 -3.44
CA SER A 80 1.21 -14.65 -4.61
C SER A 80 1.01 -16.15 -4.85
N PHE A 81 1.03 -16.96 -3.80
CA PHE A 81 0.78 -18.40 -3.89
C PHE A 81 -0.65 -18.73 -4.33
N HIS A 82 -1.67 -18.04 -3.78
CA HIS A 82 -3.07 -18.29 -4.16
C HIS A 82 -3.32 -18.04 -5.66
N LYS A 83 -2.77 -16.96 -6.20
CA LYS A 83 -2.89 -16.65 -7.63
C LYS A 83 -2.24 -17.69 -8.54
N ILE A 84 -1.18 -18.35 -8.10
CA ILE A 84 -0.51 -19.41 -8.88
C ILE A 84 -1.38 -20.68 -8.91
N VAL A 85 -1.98 -21.04 -7.76
CA VAL A 85 -2.81 -22.24 -7.61
C VAL A 85 -4.11 -22.14 -8.41
N GLU A 86 -4.72 -20.96 -8.52
CA GLU A 86 -5.95 -20.77 -9.31
C GLU A 86 -5.74 -20.75 -10.84
N THR A 87 -4.49 -20.68 -11.30
CA THR A 87 -4.14 -20.69 -12.73
C THR A 87 -3.70 -22.07 -13.25
N GLN A 88 -3.78 -23.13 -12.43
CA GLN A 88 -3.57 -24.53 -12.83
C GLN A 88 -4.90 -25.26 -12.97
#